data_AF-A0A2N2SA38-F1
#
_entry.id   AF-A0A2N2SA38-F1
#
_cell.length_a   1.000
_cell.length_b   1.000
_cell.length_c   1.000
_cell.angle_alpha   90.00
_cell.angle_beta   90.00
_cell.angle_gamma   90.00
#
_symmetry.space_group_name_H-M   'P 1'
#
loop_
_entity.id
_entity.type
_entity.pdbx_description
1 polymer ?
#
loop_
_entity_poly.entity_id
_entity_poly.type
_entity_poly.pdbx_seq_one_letter_code
_entity_poly.pdbx_strand_id
1 'polypeptide(L)'
;MRTTDFDFYLPDELIAQFPAPERSASKLLRLDGSTGQLSDDWFRDLPEFLGPDDLLILNDTRVIKARLTGEKASGGKIEVMVERVIDNQ
;
A
#
# COMPACT_ATOMS: atom_id res chain seq x y z
N MET A 1 -3.10 -23.52 0.60
CA MET A 1 -1.86 -23.00 0.00
C MET A 1 -0.82 -22.90 1.10
N ARG A 2 0.41 -23.35 0.84
CA ARG A 2 1.52 -23.27 1.79
C ARG A 2 2.35 -22.04 1.44
N THR A 3 3.04 -21.47 2.42
CA THR A 3 3.93 -20.32 2.20
C THR A 3 5.03 -20.63 1.17
N THR A 4 5.49 -21.89 1.14
CA THR A 4 6.49 -22.40 0.18
C THR A 4 6.06 -22.32 -1.27
N ASP A 5 4.75 -22.27 -1.55
CA ASP A 5 4.25 -22.21 -2.93
C ASP A 5 4.50 -20.81 -3.56
N PHE A 6 5.01 -19.84 -2.77
CA PHE A 6 5.34 -18.46 -3.19
C PHE A 6 6.80 -18.08 -2.89
N ASP A 7 7.65 -19.07 -2.57
CA ASP A 7 9.07 -18.83 -2.29
C ASP A 7 9.86 -18.62 -3.59
N PHE A 8 10.79 -17.66 -3.56
CA PHE A 8 11.69 -17.39 -4.69
C PHE A 8 13.05 -16.88 -4.19
N TYR A 9 14.10 -17.17 -4.94
CA TYR A 9 15.42 -16.63 -4.65
C TYR A 9 15.48 -15.13 -4.97
N LEU A 10 15.73 -14.32 -3.96
CA LEU A 10 15.94 -12.87 -4.08
C LEU A 10 17.32 -12.51 -3.53
N PRO A 11 18.30 -12.17 -4.39
CA PRO A 11 19.58 -11.63 -3.95
C PRO A 11 19.40 -10.35 -3.12
N ASP A 12 20.14 -10.24 -2.01
CA ASP A 12 20.05 -9.11 -1.07
C ASP A 12 20.37 -7.77 -1.77
N GLU A 13 21.28 -7.77 -2.74
CA GLU A 13 21.67 -6.58 -3.50
C GLU A 13 20.54 -6.02 -4.38
N LEU A 14 19.50 -6.81 -4.67
CA LEU A 14 18.32 -6.36 -5.40
C LEU A 14 17.25 -5.74 -4.50
N ILE A 15 17.45 -5.76 -3.17
CA ILE A 15 16.55 -5.11 -2.20
C ILE A 15 17.00 -3.65 -2.04
N ALA A 16 16.19 -2.74 -2.59
CA ALA A 16 16.42 -1.31 -2.45
C ALA A 16 16.42 -0.88 -0.97
N GLN A 17 17.57 -0.42 -0.47
CA GLN A 17 17.74 0.08 0.90
C GLN A 17 17.19 1.50 1.08
N PHE A 18 17.16 2.26 -0.02
CA PHE A 18 16.64 3.63 -0.08
C PHE A 18 15.84 3.79 -1.37
N PRO A 19 14.83 4.69 -1.40
CA PRO A 19 14.13 5.00 -2.64
C PRO A 19 15.08 5.62 -3.66
N ALA A 20 14.71 5.53 -4.94
CA ALA A 20 15.39 6.28 -5.99
C ALA A 20 15.34 7.80 -5.69
N PRO A 21 16.40 8.57 -6.02
CA PRO A 21 16.45 10.02 -5.78
C PRO A 21 15.26 10.76 -6.40
N GLU A 22 14.89 10.36 -7.61
CA GLU A 22 13.66 10.76 -8.28
C GLU A 22 12.69 9.58 -8.27
N ARG A 23 11.55 9.71 -7.59
CA ARG A 23 10.59 8.60 -7.44
C ARG A 23 10.06 8.09 -8.77
N SER A 24 9.80 8.98 -9.72
CA SER A 24 9.32 8.63 -11.07
C SER A 24 10.36 7.92 -11.93
N ALA A 25 11.64 7.92 -11.52
CA ALA A 25 12.71 7.22 -12.22
C ALA A 25 12.82 5.73 -11.83
N SER A 26 11.90 5.19 -11.01
CA SER A 26 11.87 3.76 -10.75
C SER A 26 11.44 2.97 -11.99
N LYS A 27 11.89 1.72 -12.10
CA LYS A 27 11.39 0.76 -13.10
C LYS A 27 9.92 0.42 -12.83
N LEU A 28 9.18 0.09 -13.88
CA LEU A 28 7.82 -0.42 -13.85
C LEU A 28 7.80 -1.75 -14.63
N LEU A 29 7.55 -2.87 -13.94
CA LEU A 29 7.31 -4.15 -14.61
C LEU A 29 5.83 -4.22 -14.97
N ARG A 30 5.51 -4.28 -16.25
CA ARG A 30 4.14 -4.44 -16.74
C ARG A 30 3.89 -5.90 -17.09
N LEU A 31 2.80 -6.43 -16.54
CA LEU A 31 2.34 -7.81 -16.72
C LEU A 31 0.97 -7.77 -17.38
N ASP A 32 0.84 -8.41 -18.54
CA ASP A 32 -0.47 -8.71 -19.12
C ASP A 32 -1.09 -9.90 -18.36
N GLY A 33 -2.20 -9.66 -17.65
CA GLY A 33 -2.82 -10.67 -16.80
C GLY A 33 -3.47 -11.84 -17.55
N SER A 34 -3.73 -11.71 -18.86
CA SER A 34 -4.37 -12.76 -19.66
C SER A 34 -3.34 -13.67 -20.33
N THR A 35 -2.25 -13.09 -20.81
CA THR A 35 -1.22 -13.78 -21.60
C THR A 35 0.03 -14.11 -20.80
N GLY A 36 0.23 -13.44 -19.66
CA GLY A 36 1.47 -13.53 -18.89
C GLY A 36 2.65 -12.79 -19.52
N GLN A 37 2.43 -11.98 -20.57
CA GLN A 37 3.50 -11.23 -21.21
C GLN A 37 4.08 -10.18 -20.25
N LEU A 38 5.40 -10.10 -20.21
CA LEU A 38 6.15 -9.14 -19.41
C LEU A 38 6.79 -8.07 -20.29
N SER A 39 6.81 -6.83 -19.82
CA SER A 39 7.62 -5.75 -20.37
C SER A 39 8.20 -4.86 -19.27
N ASP A 40 9.42 -4.39 -19.50
CA ASP A 40 10.09 -3.42 -18.65
C ASP A 40 9.84 -1.99 -19.18
N ASP A 41 9.28 -1.14 -18.34
CA ASP A 41 8.97 0.26 -18.59
C ASP A 41 9.52 1.15 -17.45
N TRP A 42 9.29 2.47 -17.49
CA TRP A 42 9.60 3.39 -16.39
C TRP A 42 8.33 3.91 -15.74
N PHE A 43 8.36 4.15 -14.42
CA PHE A 43 7.19 4.62 -13.69
C PHE A 43 6.68 5.98 -14.17
N ARG A 44 7.57 6.84 -14.69
CA ARG A 44 7.20 8.12 -15.32
C ARG A 44 6.26 7.97 -16.51
N ASP A 45 6.28 6.80 -17.17
CA ASP A 45 5.47 6.50 -18.35
C ASP A 45 4.11 5.91 -17.98
N LEU A 46 3.83 5.70 -16.68
CA LEU A 46 2.54 5.17 -16.19
C LEU A 46 1.31 5.85 -16.82
N PRO A 47 1.25 7.19 -17.00
CA PRO A 47 0.11 7.84 -17.62
C PRO A 47 -0.19 7.39 -19.06
N GLU A 48 0.79 6.87 -19.80
CA GLU A 48 0.60 6.37 -21.17
C GLU A 48 -0.24 5.09 -21.24
N PHE A 49 -0.36 4.39 -20.11
CA PHE A 49 -1.11 3.14 -19.99
C PHE A 49 -2.52 3.30 -19.41
N LEU A 50 -2.91 4.53 -19.07
CA LEU A 50 -4.24 4.83 -18.51
C LEU A 50 -5.18 5.38 -19.59
N GLY A 51 -6.39 4.85 -19.62
CA GLY A 51 -7.49 5.36 -20.44
C GLY A 51 -8.20 6.55 -19.79
N PRO A 52 -8.98 7.33 -20.57
CA PRO A 52 -9.73 8.47 -20.06
C PRO A 52 -10.79 8.13 -19.00
N ASP A 53 -11.25 6.88 -18.96
CA ASP A 53 -12.29 6.40 -18.03
C ASP A 53 -11.72 5.55 -16.87
N ASP A 54 -10.39 5.47 -16.74
CA ASP A 54 -9.74 4.72 -15.67
C ASP A 54 -9.80 5.48 -14.33
N LEU A 55 -10.00 4.73 -13.23
CA LEU A 55 -10.00 5.28 -11.88
C LEU A 55 -8.73 4.86 -11.14
N LEU A 56 -7.87 5.84 -10.83
CA LEU A 56 -6.72 5.62 -9.96
C LEU A 56 -7.11 5.84 -8.50
N ILE A 57 -7.19 4.76 -7.72
CA ILE A 57 -7.47 4.82 -6.28
C ILE A 57 -6.15 4.96 -5.52
N LEU A 58 -5.90 6.14 -4.97
CA LEU A 58 -4.73 6.40 -4.13
C LEU A 58 -5.09 6.23 -2.66
N ASN A 59 -4.24 5.53 -1.92
CA ASN A 59 -4.38 5.38 -0.48
C ASN A 59 -3.66 6.52 0.25
N ASP A 60 -4.43 7.47 0.80
CA ASP A 60 -3.92 8.53 1.69
C ASP A 60 -4.06 8.06 3.16
N THR A 61 -2.95 7.64 3.78
CA THR A 61 -2.96 7.17 5.17
C THR A 61 -2.76 8.32 6.16
N ARG A 62 -3.67 8.43 7.14
CA ARG A 62 -3.60 9.44 8.20
C ARG A 62 -3.50 8.78 9.56
N VAL A 63 -2.54 9.22 10.37
CA VAL A 63 -2.42 8.79 11.76
C VAL A 63 -3.37 9.60 12.62
N ILE A 64 -4.41 8.95 13.14
CA ILE A 64 -5.30 9.53 14.15
C ILE A 64 -4.86 8.98 15.50
N LYS A 65 -4.56 9.86 16.48
CA LYS A 65 -4.35 9.46 17.88
C LYS A 65 -5.70 9.10 18.49
N ALA A 66 -6.16 7.91 18.16
CA ALA A 66 -7.51 7.42 18.43
C ALA A 66 -7.61 6.47 19.62
N ARG A 67 -6.47 6.12 20.23
CA ARG A 67 -6.40 5.17 21.34
C ARG A 67 -6.61 5.87 22.67
N LEU A 68 -7.67 5.48 23.38
CA LEU A 68 -8.05 5.97 24.70
C LEU A 68 -8.03 4.82 25.69
N THR A 69 -7.55 5.06 26.90
CA THR A 69 -7.62 4.11 28.01
C THR A 69 -8.66 4.58 29.02
N GLY A 70 -9.31 3.63 29.69
CA GLY A 70 -10.32 3.95 30.70
C GLY A 70 -10.57 2.81 31.68
N GLU A 71 -11.42 3.08 32.65
CA GLU A 71 -11.86 2.13 33.66
C GLU A 71 -13.39 2.16 33.74
N LYS A 72 -14.02 0.98 33.74
CA LYS A 72 -15.47 0.86 33.97
C LYS A 72 -15.77 1.20 35.43
N ALA A 73 -16.98 1.65 35.71
CA ALA A 73 -17.46 1.82 37.09
C ALA A 73 -17.37 0.52 37.93
N SER A 74 -17.31 -0.65 37.28
CA SER A 74 -17.10 -1.95 37.91
C SER A 74 -15.62 -2.29 38.22
N GLY A 75 -14.67 -1.40 37.95
CA GLY A 75 -13.23 -1.60 38.16
C GLY A 75 -12.48 -2.30 37.01
N GLY A 76 -13.16 -2.61 35.90
CA GLY A 76 -12.56 -3.28 34.75
C GLY A 76 -11.85 -2.30 33.81
N LYS A 77 -10.61 -2.59 33.40
CA LYS A 77 -9.87 -1.79 32.42
C LYS A 77 -10.48 -1.91 31.01
N ILE A 78 -10.50 -0.81 30.27
CA ILE A 78 -10.91 -0.76 28.86
C ILE A 78 -9.94 0.06 28.01
N GLU A 79 -9.92 -0.28 26.73
CA GLU A 79 -9.25 0.49 25.68
C GLU A 79 -10.27 0.76 24.56
N VAL A 80 -10.28 1.97 24.04
CA VAL A 80 -11.19 2.41 22.96
C VAL A 80 -10.32 2.93 21.81
N MET A 81 -10.64 2.50 20.59
CA MET A 81 -10.04 3.03 19.37
C MET A 81 -11.11 3.76 18.56
N VAL A 82 -10.94 5.07 18.38
CA VAL A 82 -11.80 5.90 17.52
C VAL A 82 -11.51 5.58 16.05
N GLU A 83 -12.45 4.92 15.37
CA GLU A 83 -12.32 4.60 13.94
C GLU A 83 -12.54 5.84 13.07
N ARG A 84 -13.56 6.65 13.38
CA ARG A 84 -13.90 7.87 12.63
C ARG A 84 -14.64 8.87 13.50
N VAL A 85 -14.31 10.16 13.34
CA VAL A 85 -15.09 11.28 13.90
C VAL A 85 -16.21 11.59 12.91
N ILE A 86 -17.45 11.67 13.40
CA ILE A 86 -18.62 12.03 12.59
C ILE A 86 -18.99 13.45 13.00
N ASP A 87 -18.85 14.41 12.09
CA ASP A 87 -19.37 15.77 12.30
C ASP A 87 -20.88 15.74 12.04
N ASN A 88 -21.70 16.07 13.05
CA ASN A 88 -23.11 16.37 12.83
C ASN A 88 -23.20 17.82 12.32
N GLN A 89 -23.32 17.99 11.00
CA GLN A 89 -24.06 19.15 10.48
C GLN A 89 -25.56 18.89 10.59
#